data_AF-A0A1G9AD37-F1
#
_entry.id   AF-A0A1G9AD37-F1
#
_cell.length_a   1.000
_cell.length_b   1.000
_cell.length_c   1.000
_cell.angle_alpha   90.00
_cell.angle_beta   90.00
_cell.angle_gamma   90.00
#
_symmetry.space_group_name_H-M   'P 1'
#
loop_
_entity.id
_entity.type
_entity.pdbx_description
1 polymer ?
#
loop_
_entity_poly.entity_id
_entity_poly.type
_entity_poly.pdbx_seq_one_letter_code
_entity_poly.pdbx_strand_id
1 'polypeptide(L)'
;MNKNEMDEVFTVYKLIILYMLDRAEGDVTQAMLSTFLLESGYANFVSLAESYAQLEKRDLVRIRMEGDKKFLQLTDAGKEALGFFCAQLNPLIRKQVDEWLVEHGRQIREDREVTAVYERMVSGVYEVRMSVKERGVTQLEVKLSVPDAASAEAIAGKWKEKNTGIYQYLIENLF
;
A
#
# COMPACT_ATOMS: atom_id res chain seq x y z
N MET A 1 -30.35 12.97 4.15
CA MET A 1 -30.35 11.89 3.14
C MET A 1 -31.31 10.82 3.61
N ASN A 2 -32.32 10.50 2.79
CA ASN A 2 -33.31 9.47 3.14
C ASN A 2 -32.79 8.08 2.76
N LYS A 3 -33.24 7.03 3.46
CA LYS A 3 -32.85 5.63 3.24
C LYS A 3 -32.93 5.20 1.76
N ASN A 4 -33.94 5.68 1.02
CA ASN A 4 -34.09 5.41 -0.42
C ASN A 4 -33.05 6.07 -1.33
N GLU A 5 -32.41 7.18 -0.93
CA GLU A 5 -31.29 7.79 -1.68
C GLU A 5 -29.96 7.07 -1.42
N MET A 6 -29.89 6.35 -0.29
CA MET A 6 -28.73 5.56 0.13
C MET A 6 -28.74 4.14 -0.46
N ASP A 7 -29.95 3.64 -0.79
CA ASP A 7 -30.21 2.36 -1.47
C ASP A 7 -30.00 2.40 -3.00
N GLU A 8 -29.58 3.54 -3.60
CA GLU A 8 -29.04 3.56 -4.97
C GLU A 8 -27.69 2.82 -5.01
N VAL A 9 -27.84 1.50 -4.94
CA VAL A 9 -26.94 0.37 -5.07
C VAL A 9 -25.51 0.68 -4.64
N PHE A 10 -25.25 0.53 -3.35
CA PHE A 10 -23.90 0.17 -2.92
C PHE A 10 -23.55 -1.14 -3.62
N THR A 11 -22.74 -1.03 -4.67
CA THR A 11 -22.27 -2.19 -5.41
C THR A 11 -21.37 -3.02 -4.50
N VAL A 12 -21.36 -4.34 -4.71
CA VAL A 12 -20.59 -5.28 -3.88
C VAL A 12 -19.13 -4.84 -3.75
N TYR A 13 -18.50 -4.35 -4.83
CA TYR A 13 -17.11 -3.88 -4.78
C TYR A 13 -16.89 -2.62 -3.92
N LYS A 14 -17.86 -1.70 -3.83
CA LYS A 14 -17.73 -0.56 -2.91
C LYS A 14 -17.81 -1.03 -1.44
N LEU A 15 -18.70 -1.98 -1.15
CA LEU A 15 -18.78 -2.58 0.20
C LEU A 15 -17.50 -3.33 0.55
N ILE A 16 -16.90 -4.03 -0.41
CA ILE A 16 -15.59 -4.68 -0.24
C ILE A 16 -14.52 -3.64 0.09
N ILE A 17 -14.44 -2.52 -0.64
CA ILE A 17 -13.47 -1.45 -0.37
C ILE A 17 -13.61 -0.94 1.07
N LEU A 18 -14.83 -0.60 1.49
CA LEU A 18 -15.08 -0.13 2.86
C LEU A 18 -14.73 -1.20 3.91
N TYR A 19 -15.11 -2.45 3.67
CA TYR A 19 -14.80 -3.57 4.57
C TYR A 19 -13.29 -3.82 4.70
N MET A 20 -12.54 -3.76 3.59
CA MET A 20 -11.08 -3.88 3.62
C MET A 20 -10.43 -2.77 4.45
N LEU A 21 -10.87 -1.53 4.26
CA LEU A 21 -10.36 -0.37 4.99
C LEU A 21 -10.67 -0.43 6.49
N ASP A 22 -11.83 -0.96 6.87
CA ASP A 22 -12.22 -1.13 8.28
C ASP A 22 -11.42 -2.24 8.99
N ARG A 23 -11.07 -3.30 8.26
CA ARG A 23 -10.43 -4.51 8.81
C ARG A 23 -8.90 -4.47 8.76
N ALA A 24 -8.32 -3.60 7.95
CA ALA A 24 -6.87 -3.49 7.79
C ALA A 24 -6.20 -2.95 9.06
N GLU A 25 -5.13 -3.61 9.49
CA GLU A 25 -4.26 -3.15 10.57
C GLU A 25 -3.16 -2.22 10.05
N GLY A 26 -3.54 -1.09 9.43
CA GLY A 26 -2.60 -0.13 8.86
C GLY A 26 -3.18 0.67 7.71
N ASP A 27 -2.36 1.52 7.09
CA ASP A 27 -2.78 2.33 5.96
C ASP A 27 -2.78 1.50 4.67
N VAL A 28 -3.93 1.46 3.99
CA VAL A 28 -4.10 0.68 2.75
C VAL A 28 -4.05 1.63 1.55
N THR A 29 -3.26 1.26 0.54
CA THR A 29 -3.20 2.02 -0.71
C THR A 29 -4.35 1.67 -1.66
N GLN A 30 -4.74 2.62 -2.49
CA GLN A 30 -5.68 2.41 -3.59
C GLN A 30 -5.22 1.28 -4.53
N ALA A 31 -3.90 1.15 -4.74
CA ALA A 31 -3.33 0.10 -5.56
C ALA A 31 -3.61 -1.29 -4.98
N MET A 32 -3.38 -1.47 -3.68
CA MET A 32 -3.64 -2.73 -2.97
C MET A 32 -5.12 -3.15 -3.02
N LEU A 33 -6.03 -2.20 -2.76
CA LEU A 33 -7.47 -2.43 -2.90
C LEU A 33 -7.86 -2.84 -4.32
N SER A 34 -7.27 -2.15 -5.32
CA SER A 34 -7.53 -2.44 -6.73
C SER A 34 -7.00 -3.80 -7.16
N THR A 35 -5.80 -4.19 -6.70
CA THR A 35 -5.22 -5.52 -6.95
C THR A 35 -6.17 -6.61 -6.44
N PHE A 36 -6.60 -6.55 -5.18
CA PHE A 36 -7.53 -7.55 -4.63
C PHE A 36 -8.80 -7.67 -5.46
N LEU A 37 -9.45 -6.55 -5.78
CA LEU A 37 -10.73 -6.53 -6.50
C LEU A 37 -10.64 -7.00 -7.96
N LEU A 38 -9.50 -6.80 -8.61
CA LEU A 38 -9.23 -7.27 -9.97
C LEU A 38 -8.90 -8.75 -9.99
N GLU A 39 -8.02 -9.21 -9.09
CA GLU A 39 -7.60 -10.61 -9.01
C GLU A 39 -8.75 -11.53 -8.59
N SER A 40 -9.64 -11.05 -7.72
CA SER A 40 -10.84 -11.79 -7.32
C SER A 40 -11.96 -11.77 -8.38
N GLY A 41 -11.82 -10.96 -9.43
CA GLY A 41 -12.83 -10.78 -10.48
C GLY A 41 -14.09 -10.03 -10.05
N TYR A 42 -14.09 -9.35 -8.90
CA TYR A 42 -15.27 -8.60 -8.42
C TYR A 42 -15.51 -7.29 -9.15
N ALA A 43 -14.46 -6.71 -9.72
CA ALA A 43 -14.54 -5.45 -10.46
C ALA A 43 -13.60 -5.44 -11.67
N ASN A 44 -13.82 -4.48 -12.55
CA ASN A 44 -12.88 -4.12 -13.60
C ASN A 44 -12.37 -2.69 -13.37
N PHE A 45 -11.36 -2.28 -14.14
CA PHE A 45 -10.72 -0.97 -14.00
C PHE A 45 -11.70 0.21 -14.08
N VAL A 46 -12.70 0.15 -14.95
CA VAL A 46 -13.69 1.22 -15.13
C VAL A 46 -14.57 1.33 -13.88
N SER A 47 -15.12 0.21 -13.42
CA SER A 47 -15.95 0.18 -12.22
C SER A 47 -15.18 0.60 -10.96
N LEU A 48 -13.88 0.27 -10.87
CA LEU A 48 -13.03 0.74 -9.76
C LEU A 48 -12.82 2.24 -9.78
N ALA A 49 -12.50 2.83 -10.93
CA ALA A 49 -12.31 4.27 -11.06
C ALA A 49 -13.57 5.04 -10.64
N GLU A 50 -14.75 4.61 -11.12
CA GLU A 50 -16.04 5.19 -10.73
C GLU A 50 -16.34 4.99 -9.24
N SER A 51 -15.97 3.83 -8.68
CA SER A 51 -16.17 3.54 -7.26
C SER A 51 -15.41 4.51 -6.37
N TYR A 52 -14.11 4.68 -6.61
CA TYR A 52 -13.29 5.56 -5.78
C TYR A 52 -13.79 6.99 -5.87
N ALA A 53 -14.11 7.48 -7.07
CA ALA A 53 -14.68 8.81 -7.26
C ALA A 53 -16.01 8.99 -6.51
N GLN A 54 -16.88 7.99 -6.51
CA GLN A 54 -18.16 8.06 -5.79
C GLN A 54 -18.00 7.94 -4.27
N LEU A 55 -17.11 7.08 -3.78
CA LEU A 55 -16.81 6.94 -2.36
C LEU A 55 -16.22 8.24 -1.78
N GLU A 56 -15.31 8.88 -2.52
CA GLU A 56 -14.74 10.18 -2.17
C GLU A 56 -15.79 11.29 -2.24
N LYS A 57 -16.56 11.37 -3.34
CA LYS A 57 -17.62 12.38 -3.51
C LYS A 57 -18.68 12.32 -2.42
N ARG A 58 -18.96 11.12 -1.88
CA ARG A 58 -19.91 10.90 -0.77
C ARG A 58 -19.26 11.04 0.61
N ASP A 59 -18.00 11.45 0.70
CA ASP A 59 -17.21 11.53 1.94
C ASP A 59 -17.21 10.23 2.76
N LEU A 60 -17.24 9.07 2.09
CA LEU A 60 -17.15 7.76 2.73
C LEU A 60 -15.71 7.31 2.91
N VAL A 61 -14.81 7.84 2.08
CA VAL A 61 -13.37 7.66 2.18
C VAL A 61 -12.67 8.99 1.98
N ARG A 62 -11.53 9.18 2.63
CA ARG A 62 -10.60 10.27 2.39
C ARG A 62 -9.33 9.76 1.74
N ILE A 63 -8.79 10.55 0.82
CA ILE A 63 -7.53 10.26 0.15
C ILE A 63 -6.41 11.05 0.81
N ARG A 64 -5.34 10.35 1.19
CA ARG A 64 -4.07 10.94 1.64
C ARG A 64 -2.99 10.61 0.62
N MET A 65 -2.29 11.63 0.12
CA MET A 65 -1.16 11.46 -0.79
C MET A 65 0.14 11.41 0.01
N GLU A 66 0.98 10.42 -0.26
CA GLU A 66 2.38 10.39 0.20
C GLU A 66 3.28 10.02 -0.98
N GLY A 67 3.93 11.04 -1.54
CA GLY A 67 4.64 10.90 -2.82
C GLY A 67 3.69 10.54 -3.96
N ASP A 68 3.94 9.42 -4.61
CA ASP A 68 3.12 8.84 -5.68
C ASP A 68 2.04 7.88 -5.18
N LYS A 69 2.05 7.53 -3.89
CA LYS A 69 1.09 6.60 -3.29
C LYS A 69 -0.19 7.32 -2.85
N LYS A 70 -1.32 6.71 -3.21
CA LYS A 70 -2.67 7.11 -2.77
C LYS A 70 -3.14 6.19 -1.66
N PHE A 71 -3.24 6.70 -0.44
CA PHE A 71 -3.80 6.00 0.70
C PHE A 71 -5.27 6.36 0.87
N LEU A 72 -6.09 5.36 1.18
CA LEU A 72 -7.50 5.56 1.47
C LEU A 72 -7.73 5.34 2.96
N GLN A 73 -8.56 6.20 3.55
CA GLN A 73 -8.96 6.10 4.94
C GLN A 73 -10.47 6.16 5.04
N LEU A 74 -11.03 5.30 5.87
CA LEU A 74 -12.47 5.28 6.14
C LEU A 74 -12.86 6.50 6.97
N THR A 75 -13.87 7.25 6.54
CA THR A 75 -14.44 8.34 7.35
C THR A 75 -15.46 7.79 8.34
N ASP A 76 -15.94 8.65 9.26
CA ASP A 76 -17.02 8.26 10.17
C ASP A 76 -18.32 7.92 9.40
N ALA A 77 -18.65 8.69 8.36
CA ALA A 77 -19.77 8.39 7.48
C ALA A 77 -19.57 7.07 6.71
N GLY A 78 -18.33 6.77 6.29
CA GLY A 78 -17.96 5.49 5.68
C GLY A 78 -18.17 4.30 6.63
N LYS A 79 -17.76 4.44 7.89
CA LYS A 79 -17.97 3.43 8.94
C LYS A 79 -19.45 3.20 9.22
N GLU A 80 -20.23 4.28 9.32
CA GLU A 80 -21.67 4.19 9.54
C GLU A 80 -22.36 3.48 8.37
N ALA A 81 -22.04 3.88 7.14
CA ALA A 81 -22.54 3.23 5.93
C ALA A 81 -22.16 1.74 5.88
N LEU A 82 -20.90 1.40 6.19
CA LEU A 82 -20.49 0.01 6.29
C LEU A 82 -21.30 -0.75 7.35
N GLY A 83 -21.56 -0.16 8.52
CA GLY A 83 -22.38 -0.76 9.56
C GLY A 83 -23.80 -1.12 9.09
N PHE A 84 -24.42 -0.27 8.26
CA PHE A 84 -25.74 -0.55 7.69
C PHE A 84 -25.75 -1.66 6.64
N PHE A 85 -24.70 -1.72 5.81
CA PHE A 85 -24.68 -2.58 4.61
C PHE A 85 -23.79 -3.82 4.73
N CYS A 86 -22.94 -3.93 5.75
CA CYS A 86 -21.99 -5.04 5.92
C CYS A 86 -22.71 -6.40 5.98
N ALA A 87 -23.93 -6.45 6.53
CA ALA A 87 -24.75 -7.66 6.56
C ALA A 87 -25.09 -8.21 5.15
N GLN A 88 -25.10 -7.35 4.13
CA GLN A 88 -25.34 -7.71 2.73
C GLN A 88 -24.10 -8.33 2.06
N LEU A 89 -22.91 -8.13 2.63
CA LEU A 89 -21.68 -8.71 2.09
C LEU A 89 -21.64 -10.21 2.38
N ASN A 90 -21.56 -11.00 1.30
CA ASN A 90 -21.53 -12.46 1.40
C ASN A 90 -20.41 -12.91 2.38
N PRO A 91 -20.69 -13.80 3.35
CA PRO A 91 -19.69 -14.31 4.28
C PRO A 91 -18.42 -14.85 3.62
N LEU A 92 -18.53 -15.45 2.43
CA LEU A 92 -17.39 -15.94 1.67
C LEU A 92 -16.46 -14.80 1.22
N ILE A 93 -17.04 -13.69 0.76
CA ILE A 93 -16.27 -12.50 0.34
C ILE A 93 -15.56 -11.89 1.55
N ARG A 94 -16.25 -11.79 2.70
CA ARG A 94 -15.63 -11.32 3.95
C ARG A 94 -14.43 -12.18 4.32
N LYS A 95 -14.59 -13.51 4.28
CA LYS A 95 -13.51 -14.46 4.54
C LYS A 95 -12.34 -14.26 3.59
N GLN A 96 -12.58 -14.10 2.29
CA GLN A 96 -11.53 -13.86 1.29
C GLN A 96 -10.79 -12.54 1.54
N VAL A 97 -11.51 -11.49 1.94
CA VAL A 97 -10.89 -10.22 2.35
C VAL A 97 -10.03 -10.43 3.60
N ASP A 98 -10.57 -11.05 4.64
CA ASP A 98 -9.87 -11.28 5.90
C ASP A 98 -8.59 -12.12 5.67
N GLU A 99 -8.65 -13.17 4.86
CA GLU A 99 -7.51 -13.99 4.47
C GLU A 99 -6.45 -13.18 3.69
N TRP A 100 -6.88 -12.38 2.72
CA TRP A 100 -5.98 -11.53 1.94
C TRP A 100 -5.27 -10.48 2.80
N LEU A 101 -5.98 -9.85 3.74
CA LEU A 101 -5.42 -8.88 4.68
C LEU A 101 -4.42 -9.53 5.65
N VAL A 102 -4.64 -10.78 6.06
CA VAL A 102 -3.68 -11.52 6.88
C VAL A 102 -2.41 -11.84 6.08
N GLU A 103 -2.57 -12.34 4.86
CA GLU A 103 -1.46 -12.68 3.96
C GLU A 103 -0.60 -11.44 3.64
N HIS A 104 -1.25 -10.31 3.36
CA HIS A 104 -0.60 -9.04 3.00
C HIS A 104 -0.37 -8.11 4.19
N GLY A 105 -0.70 -8.55 5.42
CA GLY A 105 -0.68 -7.71 6.61
C GLY A 105 0.70 -7.17 6.95
N ARG A 106 1.78 -7.89 6.59
CA ARG A 106 3.15 -7.35 6.72
C ARG A 106 3.34 -6.12 5.83
N GLN A 107 2.89 -6.18 4.57
CA GLN A 107 2.96 -5.05 3.63
C GLN A 107 2.06 -3.88 4.04
N ILE A 108 0.88 -4.16 4.62
CA ILE A 108 -0.05 -3.15 5.14
C ILE A 108 0.52 -2.45 6.39
N ARG A 109 1.25 -3.19 7.24
CA ARG A 109 1.90 -2.66 8.44
C ARG A 109 3.26 -2.00 8.16
N GLU A 110 3.89 -2.29 7.03
CA GLU A 110 5.22 -1.78 6.69
C GLU A 110 5.12 -0.36 6.08
N ASP A 111 5.01 0.62 6.97
CA ASP A 111 5.31 2.05 6.76
C ASP A 111 6.77 2.29 6.30
N ARG A 112 7.61 1.25 6.27
CA ARG A 112 9.05 1.31 6.00
C ARG A 112 9.43 0.44 4.80
N GLU A 113 9.80 1.09 3.71
CA GLU A 113 10.22 0.46 2.47
C GLU A 113 11.76 0.43 2.39
N VAL A 114 12.34 -0.77 2.32
CA VAL A 114 13.80 -0.97 2.21
C VAL A 114 14.12 -1.59 0.85
N THR A 115 14.77 -0.83 -0.03
CA THR A 115 15.09 -1.28 -1.39
C THR A 115 16.59 -1.32 -1.63
N ALA A 116 17.02 -2.28 -2.45
CA ALA A 116 18.37 -2.36 -2.99
C ALA A 116 18.29 -2.92 -4.41
N VAL A 117 18.77 -2.15 -5.39
CA VAL A 117 18.84 -2.53 -6.80
C VAL A 117 20.25 -2.29 -7.31
N TYR A 118 20.69 -3.08 -8.28
CA TYR A 118 21.98 -2.88 -8.91
C TYR A 118 21.91 -2.99 -10.42
N GLU A 119 22.74 -2.22 -11.10
CA GLU A 119 22.81 -2.18 -12.56
C GLU A 119 24.27 -2.11 -13.05
N ARG A 120 24.53 -2.67 -14.24
CA ARG A 120 25.85 -2.60 -14.88
C ARG A 120 25.96 -1.28 -15.65
N MET A 121 26.98 -0.50 -15.33
CA MET A 121 27.26 0.78 -15.98
C MET A 121 28.04 0.58 -17.28
N VAL A 122 27.97 1.57 -18.19
CA VAL A 122 28.73 1.57 -19.46
C VAL A 122 30.25 1.47 -19.23
N SER A 123 30.74 2.01 -18.12
CA SER A 123 32.14 1.90 -17.69
C SER A 123 32.56 0.48 -17.28
N GLY A 124 31.63 -0.47 -17.19
CA GLY A 124 31.90 -1.86 -16.83
C GLY A 124 31.76 -2.16 -15.33
N VAL A 125 31.73 -1.15 -14.47
CA VAL A 125 31.42 -1.28 -13.03
C VAL A 125 29.93 -1.46 -12.79
N TYR A 126 29.55 -1.88 -11.59
CA TYR A 126 28.16 -1.98 -11.15
C TYR A 126 27.83 -0.85 -10.19
N GLU A 127 26.68 -0.20 -10.36
CA GLU A 127 26.12 0.73 -9.38
C GLU A 127 25.08 -0.02 -8.53
N VAL A 128 25.22 0.05 -7.21
CA VAL A 128 24.21 -0.42 -6.25
C VAL A 128 23.53 0.80 -5.66
N ARG A 129 22.21 0.89 -5.81
CA ARG A 129 21.36 1.92 -5.22
C ARG A 129 20.52 1.30 -4.10
N MET A 130 20.68 1.83 -2.90
CA MET A 130 20.03 1.34 -1.70
C MET A 130 19.25 2.48 -1.05
N SER A 131 18.03 2.22 -0.58
CA SER A 131 17.25 3.23 0.13
C SER A 131 16.44 2.67 1.29
N VAL A 132 16.18 3.53 2.26
CA VAL A 132 15.16 3.36 3.31
C VAL A 132 14.18 4.51 3.18
N LYS A 133 12.90 4.20 2.97
CA LYS A 133 11.81 5.15 3.03
C LYS A 133 10.92 4.83 4.21
N GLU A 134 10.44 5.87 4.87
CA GLU A 134 9.42 5.78 5.91
C GLU A 134 8.27 6.71 5.54
N ARG A 135 7.04 6.18 5.46
CA ARG A 135 5.84 6.92 5.06
C ARG A 135 6.02 7.70 3.75
N GLY A 136 6.60 7.01 2.77
CA GLY A 136 6.94 7.57 1.46
C GLY A 136 8.11 8.55 1.42
N VAL A 137 8.67 8.97 2.57
CA VAL A 137 9.81 9.89 2.65
C VAL A 137 11.11 9.10 2.70
N THR A 138 12.02 9.39 1.77
CA THR A 138 13.38 8.81 1.78
C THR A 138 14.17 9.35 2.98
N GLN A 139 14.43 8.47 3.95
CA GLN A 139 15.25 8.79 5.12
C GLN A 139 16.75 8.66 4.80
N LEU A 140 17.09 7.68 3.95
CA LEU A 140 18.46 7.44 3.51
C LEU A 140 18.47 6.87 2.09
N GLU A 141 19.32 7.42 1.24
CA GLU A 141 19.69 6.84 -0.06
C GLU A 141 21.22 6.79 -0.17
N VAL A 142 21.75 5.62 -0.55
CA VAL A 142 23.18 5.38 -0.72
C VAL A 142 23.42 4.76 -2.09
N LYS A 143 24.39 5.31 -2.82
CA LYS A 143 24.87 4.75 -4.10
C LYS A 143 26.34 4.34 -3.96
N LEU A 144 26.65 3.12 -4.36
CA LEU A 144 28.01 2.58 -4.35
C LEU A 144 28.38 2.03 -5.72
N SER A 145 29.56 2.38 -6.21
CA SER A 145 30.14 1.76 -7.42
C SER A 145 31.07 0.62 -7.01
N VAL A 146 30.86 -0.56 -7.58
CA VAL A 146 31.61 -1.79 -7.26
C VAL A 146 32.09 -2.49 -8.52
N PRO A 147 33.20 -3.26 -8.46
CA PRO A 147 33.86 -3.75 -9.66
C PRO A 147 33.10 -4.86 -10.40
N ASP A 148 32.28 -5.65 -9.70
CA ASP A 148 31.62 -6.83 -10.26
C ASP A 148 30.21 -7.08 -9.71
N ALA A 149 29.46 -7.93 -10.41
CA ALA A 149 28.09 -8.29 -10.06
C ALA A 149 27.98 -9.01 -8.71
N ALA A 150 28.96 -9.85 -8.37
CA ALA A 150 28.94 -10.62 -7.13
C ALA A 150 29.02 -9.70 -5.90
N SER A 151 29.86 -8.67 -5.98
CA SER A 151 29.97 -7.61 -4.98
C SER A 151 28.68 -6.80 -4.90
N ALA A 152 28.07 -6.47 -6.04
CA ALA A 152 26.81 -5.73 -6.11
C ALA A 152 25.66 -6.51 -5.43
N GLU A 153 25.52 -7.79 -5.75
CA GLU A 153 24.53 -8.70 -5.18
C GLU A 153 24.76 -8.89 -3.66
N ALA A 154 26.00 -9.10 -3.23
CA ALA A 154 26.34 -9.27 -1.82
C ALA A 154 25.99 -8.03 -0.98
N ILE A 155 26.22 -6.83 -1.51
CA ILE A 155 25.87 -5.56 -0.85
C ILE A 155 24.34 -5.41 -0.81
N ALA A 156 23.66 -5.61 -1.94
CA ALA A 156 22.22 -5.49 -2.03
C ALA A 156 21.50 -6.47 -1.08
N GLY A 157 21.99 -7.71 -0.96
CA GLY A 157 21.46 -8.72 -0.06
C GLY A 157 21.62 -8.35 1.43
N LYS A 158 22.76 -7.73 1.81
CA LYS A 158 23.01 -7.33 3.20
C LYS A 158 22.26 -6.07 3.62
N TRP A 159 21.80 -5.25 2.68
CA TRP A 159 21.13 -3.97 2.98
C TRP A 159 19.89 -4.13 3.86
N LYS A 160 19.06 -5.15 3.59
CA LYS A 160 17.83 -5.41 4.37
C LYS A 160 18.10 -5.60 5.87
N GLU A 161 19.23 -6.18 6.24
CA GLU A 161 19.61 -6.42 7.64
C GLU A 161 20.42 -5.26 8.23
N LYS A 162 21.25 -4.59 7.40
CA LYS A 162 22.25 -3.61 7.87
C LYS A 162 21.79 -2.15 7.84
N ASN A 163 20.72 -1.82 7.12
CA ASN A 163 20.31 -0.44 6.88
C ASN A 163 20.11 0.39 8.17
N THR A 164 19.51 -0.16 9.23
CA THR A 164 19.32 0.55 10.51
C THR A 164 20.67 0.96 11.13
N GLY A 165 21.63 0.02 11.19
CA GLY A 165 22.94 0.28 11.78
C GLY A 165 23.76 1.27 10.94
N ILE A 166 23.63 1.21 9.61
CA ILE A 166 24.29 2.17 8.71
C ILE A 166 23.70 3.58 8.89
N TYR A 167 22.37 3.69 8.96
CA TYR A 167 21.70 4.97 9.22
C TYR A 167 22.16 5.58 10.55
N GLN A 168 22.16 4.79 11.63
CA GLN A 168 22.63 5.24 12.94
C GLN A 168 24.09 5.68 12.90
N TYR A 169 24.98 4.89 12.29
CA TYR A 169 26.39 5.24 12.13
C TYR A 169 26.57 6.59 11.42
N LEU A 170 25.82 6.85 10.35
CA LEU A 170 25.88 8.11 9.62
C LEU A 170 25.44 9.29 10.48
N ILE A 171 24.34 9.16 11.22
CA ILE A 171 23.87 10.23 12.13
C ILE A 171 24.91 10.52 13.21
N GLU A 172 25.45 9.48 13.86
CA GLU A 172 26.45 9.62 14.94
C GLU A 172 27.77 10.26 14.49
N ASN A 173 28.10 10.21 13.20
CA ASN A 173 29.36 10.74 12.66
C ASN A 173 29.20 12.03 11.84
N LEU A 174 27.96 12.48 11.59
CA LEU A 174 27.67 13.69 10.80
C LEU A 174 26.99 14.79 11.61
N PHE A 175 26.38 14.46 12.76
CA PHE A 175 25.78 15.39 13.73
C PHE A 175 26.58 15.40 15.04
#